data_AF-A0A948Q1D4-F1
#
_entry.id   AF-A0A948Q1D4-F1
#
_cell.length_a   1.000
_cell.length_b   1.000
_cell.length_c   1.000
_cell.angle_alpha   90.00
_cell.angle_beta   90.00
_cell.angle_gamma   90.00
#
_symmetry.space_group_name_H-M   'P 1'
#
loop_
_entity.id
_entity.type
_entity.pdbx_description
1 polymer ?
#
loop_
_entity_poly.entity_id
_entity_poly.type
_entity_poly.pdbx_seq_one_letter_code
_entity_poly.pdbx_strand_id
1 'polypeptide(L)'
;MLDQKTKRRILFILIVMGLAFAALAGLADRVTWLQSLCAFFSDACKEAAEVVLFKIPIWAWGLAFYAALGLSLFWFPFLFPWLLAVGIGVEAALIGIALSITGICLFCVGNLVVILLVVVFSFEKRLFWRTLAISSLSFIFSTFLIPGQKASPISDVAQKQGPQIIARVAGEEITREEIERPLAPRIHDFELQAYRLKKWQLENLIGRKVLQKEAEELGITLDQMIKDKRFSQGVEVSEVEVNEYLERNWDRLRSWRGSPEELKTRVHGSLRQKKVDQRLLDYVRSLYPKYDVAVYLEEPEYPYARVKADGDYFTGPPDAAVTVFEFSDYECPACQSGHDVVRQVREIYKDRVKWVFKDYPLTQHKEAAKAAEATRCAGEQGRFWEYQDLLFAAKGQLAPERLREYAAELKLDTKAFGQCLDDARFEKRVKENIAEARKAGVERLPTFVIGGKLITGKLSVERFQGLIDEELKRAQGGP
;
A
#
# COMPACT_ATOMS: atom_id res chain seq x y z
N MET A 1 -59.51 7.93 -15.50
CA MET A 1 -58.38 8.82 -15.87
C MET A 1 -58.42 10.01 -14.93
N LEU A 2 -57.36 10.25 -14.17
CA LEU A 2 -57.25 11.46 -13.34
C LEU A 2 -57.30 12.70 -14.25
N ASP A 3 -58.00 13.75 -13.82
CA ASP A 3 -57.99 15.01 -14.57
C ASP A 3 -56.57 15.64 -14.52
N GLN A 4 -56.27 16.51 -15.50
CA GLN A 4 -54.93 17.10 -15.65
C GLN A 4 -54.50 17.96 -14.46
N LYS A 5 -55.45 18.62 -13.78
CA LYS A 5 -55.18 19.45 -12.60
C LYS A 5 -54.81 18.58 -11.40
N THR A 6 -55.51 17.46 -11.22
CA THR A 6 -55.24 16.45 -10.20
C THR A 6 -53.91 15.73 -10.47
N LYS A 7 -53.63 15.33 -11.72
CA LYS A 7 -52.33 14.77 -12.13
C LYS A 7 -51.17 15.71 -11.78
N ARG A 8 -51.29 17.01 -12.10
CA ARG A 8 -50.26 18.01 -11.81
C ARG A 8 -50.05 18.23 -10.31
N ARG A 9 -51.13 18.22 -9.52
CA ARG A 9 -51.04 18.30 -8.04
C ARG A 9 -50.31 17.09 -7.45
N ILE A 10 -50.64 15.89 -7.91
CA ILE A 10 -49.95 14.66 -7.46
C ILE A 10 -48.46 14.72 -7.80
N LEU A 11 -48.12 15.09 -9.04
CA LEU A 11 -46.72 15.21 -9.46
C LEU A 11 -45.95 16.26 -8.64
N PHE A 12 -46.58 17.39 -8.31
CA PHE A 12 -45.96 18.39 -7.46
C PHE A 12 -45.67 17.86 -6.05
N ILE A 13 -46.62 17.17 -5.43
CA ILE A 13 -46.44 16.55 -4.10
C ILE A 13 -45.27 15.55 -4.13
N LEU A 14 -45.22 14.70 -5.16
CA LEU A 14 -44.13 13.73 -5.33
C LEU A 14 -42.77 14.43 -5.47
N ILE A 15 -42.67 15.49 -6.26
CA ILE A 15 -41.43 16.26 -6.44
C ILE A 15 -40.97 16.89 -5.10
N VAL A 16 -41.90 17.46 -4.33
CA VAL A 16 -41.59 18.02 -3.00
C VAL A 16 -41.09 16.93 -2.04
N MET A 17 -41.71 15.75 -2.08
CA MET A 17 -41.28 14.60 -1.29
C MET A 17 -39.89 14.09 -1.71
N GLY A 18 -39.59 14.05 -3.01
CA GLY A 18 -38.26 13.71 -3.52
C GLY A 18 -37.19 14.71 -3.07
N LEU A 19 -37.50 16.00 -3.10
CA LEU A 19 -36.63 17.06 -2.58
C LEU A 19 -36.38 16.88 -1.07
N ALA A 20 -37.42 16.51 -0.30
CA ALA A 20 -37.28 16.21 1.12
C ALA A 20 -36.38 14.99 1.37
N PHE A 21 -36.55 13.90 0.61
CA PHE A 21 -35.67 12.72 0.73
C PHE A 21 -34.21 13.04 0.38
N ALA A 22 -33.97 13.84 -0.67
CA ALA A 22 -32.62 14.29 -1.01
C ALA A 22 -32.01 15.16 0.11
N ALA A 23 -32.79 16.07 0.70
CA ALA A 23 -32.33 16.87 1.85
C ALA A 23 -32.02 16.00 3.08
N LEU A 24 -32.92 15.05 3.40
CA LEU A 24 -32.75 14.13 4.52
C LEU A 24 -31.54 13.22 4.32
N ALA A 25 -31.26 12.78 3.09
CA ALA A 25 -30.06 12.03 2.78
C ALA A 25 -28.78 12.85 3.08
N GLY A 26 -28.75 14.14 2.72
CA GLY A 26 -27.61 15.02 3.02
C GLY A 26 -27.47 15.37 4.51
N LEU A 27 -28.57 15.39 5.26
CA LEU A 27 -28.60 15.67 6.70
C LEU A 27 -28.41 14.42 7.57
N ALA A 28 -28.42 13.23 6.98
CA ALA A 28 -28.39 11.96 7.69
C ALA A 28 -27.22 11.83 8.66
N ASP A 29 -26.04 12.37 8.31
CA ASP A 29 -24.85 12.35 9.18
C ASP A 29 -24.69 13.61 10.06
N ARG A 30 -25.51 14.64 9.85
CA ARG A 30 -25.43 15.91 10.61
C ARG A 30 -26.42 15.99 11.76
N VAL A 31 -27.44 15.13 11.76
CA VAL A 31 -28.56 15.19 12.70
C VAL A 31 -28.70 13.88 13.45
N THR A 32 -28.55 13.94 14.78
CA THR A 32 -28.42 12.77 15.66
C THR A 32 -29.60 11.80 15.60
N TRP A 33 -30.84 12.29 15.48
CA TRP A 33 -32.01 11.42 15.37
C TRP A 33 -32.08 10.71 14.00
N LEU A 34 -31.58 11.35 12.93
CA LEU A 34 -31.48 10.72 11.61
C LEU A 34 -30.41 9.63 11.62
N GLN A 35 -29.28 9.86 12.30
CA GLN A 35 -28.24 8.83 12.48
C GLN A 35 -28.80 7.58 13.17
N SER A 36 -29.55 7.75 14.27
CA SER A 36 -30.19 6.64 14.96
C SER A 36 -31.21 5.90 14.09
N LEU A 37 -31.98 6.64 13.29
CA LEU A 37 -32.94 6.07 12.34
C LEU A 37 -32.24 5.28 11.23
N CYS A 38 -31.10 5.78 10.75
CA CYS A 38 -30.30 5.09 9.73
C CYS A 38 -29.66 3.82 10.28
N ALA A 39 -29.00 3.91 11.45
CA ALA A 39 -28.33 2.81 12.12
C ALA A 39 -29.29 1.64 12.44
N PHE A 40 -30.59 1.92 12.63
CA PHE A 40 -31.61 0.87 12.80
C PHE A 40 -31.75 -0.04 11.56
N PHE A 41 -31.53 0.48 10.35
CA PHE A 41 -31.63 -0.27 9.09
C PHE A 41 -30.26 -0.66 8.52
N SER A 42 -29.33 0.29 8.38
CA SER A 42 -27.91 0.06 8.03
C SER A 42 -27.09 1.36 8.09
N ASP A 43 -25.75 1.24 8.17
CA ASP A 43 -24.84 2.40 8.10
C ASP A 43 -24.75 3.03 6.69
N ALA A 44 -25.38 2.43 5.67
CA ALA A 44 -25.30 2.87 4.28
C ALA A 44 -25.86 4.28 4.03
N CYS A 45 -26.73 4.81 4.89
CA CYS A 45 -27.19 6.20 4.76
C CYS A 45 -26.06 7.21 4.97
N LYS A 46 -25.12 6.90 5.86
CA LYS A 46 -23.95 7.73 6.12
C LYS A 46 -23.01 7.70 4.93
N GLU A 47 -22.72 6.50 4.45
CA GLU A 47 -21.89 6.30 3.25
C GLU A 47 -22.48 7.00 2.02
N ALA A 48 -23.81 6.89 1.82
CA ALA A 48 -24.50 7.56 0.72
C ALA A 48 -24.44 9.09 0.77
N ALA A 49 -24.38 9.69 1.96
CA ALA A 49 -24.29 11.15 2.13
C ALA A 49 -22.93 11.72 1.70
N GLU A 50 -21.88 10.90 1.73
CA GLU A 50 -20.49 11.27 1.40
C GLU A 50 -20.12 11.01 -0.06
N VAL A 51 -20.95 10.28 -0.82
CA VAL A 51 -20.65 10.02 -2.24
C VAL A 51 -20.70 11.32 -3.04
N VAL A 52 -19.61 11.61 -3.74
CA VAL A 52 -19.44 12.82 -4.56
C VAL A 52 -19.35 12.50 -6.04
N LEU A 53 -20.00 13.32 -6.86
CA LEU A 53 -19.88 13.35 -8.31
C LEU A 53 -19.41 14.76 -8.72
N PHE A 54 -18.26 14.85 -9.40
CA PHE A 54 -17.58 16.13 -9.71
C PHE A 54 -17.36 17.03 -8.48
N LYS A 55 -16.92 16.44 -7.35
CA LYS A 55 -16.72 17.13 -6.05
C LYS A 55 -18.01 17.68 -5.42
N ILE A 56 -19.19 17.39 -5.98
CA ILE A 56 -20.49 17.77 -5.43
C ILE A 56 -21.18 16.52 -4.89
N PRO A 57 -21.68 16.52 -3.64
CA PRO A 57 -22.38 15.37 -3.08
C PRO A 57 -23.61 14.96 -3.91
N ILE A 58 -23.87 13.66 -4.03
CA ILE A 58 -25.00 13.12 -4.81
C ILE A 58 -26.36 13.66 -4.31
N TRP A 59 -26.53 13.83 -3.00
CA TRP A 59 -27.75 14.41 -2.45
C TRP A 59 -28.00 15.85 -2.93
N ALA A 60 -26.93 16.62 -3.19
CA ALA A 60 -27.04 17.98 -3.72
C ALA A 60 -27.45 17.96 -5.21
N TRP A 61 -26.96 16.98 -5.97
CA TRP A 61 -27.47 16.72 -7.33
C TRP A 61 -28.95 16.32 -7.32
N GLY A 62 -29.39 15.53 -6.34
CA GLY A 62 -30.81 15.21 -6.12
C GLY A 62 -31.66 16.46 -5.86
N LEU A 63 -31.21 17.37 -4.99
CA LEU A 63 -31.88 18.64 -4.74
C LEU A 63 -32.01 19.48 -6.02
N ALA A 64 -30.91 19.62 -6.77
CA ALA A 64 -30.90 20.35 -8.04
C ALA A 64 -31.86 19.71 -9.06
N PHE A 65 -31.87 18.38 -9.15
CA PHE A 65 -32.75 17.63 -10.02
C PHE A 65 -34.24 17.86 -9.69
N TYR A 66 -34.66 17.69 -8.44
CA TYR A 66 -36.06 17.90 -8.07
C TYR A 66 -36.50 19.36 -8.18
N ALA A 67 -35.61 20.31 -7.89
CA ALA A 67 -35.88 21.72 -8.14
C ALA A 67 -36.12 21.99 -9.64
N ALA A 68 -35.26 21.47 -10.52
CA ALA A 68 -35.42 21.58 -11.96
C ALA A 68 -36.70 20.89 -12.46
N LEU A 69 -37.01 19.71 -11.93
CA LEU A 69 -38.22 18.96 -12.27
C LEU A 69 -39.49 19.73 -11.84
N GLY A 70 -39.50 20.33 -10.65
CA GLY A 70 -40.57 21.20 -10.16
C GLY A 70 -40.75 22.46 -11.00
N LEU A 71 -39.66 23.14 -11.36
CA LEU A 71 -39.70 24.31 -12.25
C LEU A 71 -40.27 23.93 -13.64
N SER A 72 -39.82 22.80 -14.19
CA SER A 72 -40.32 22.32 -15.49
C SER A 72 -41.81 21.96 -15.45
N LEU A 73 -42.31 21.47 -14.30
CA LEU A 73 -43.73 21.14 -14.16
C LEU A 73 -44.65 22.37 -14.32
N PHE A 74 -44.19 23.56 -13.92
CA PHE A 74 -44.99 24.79 -13.93
C PHE A 74 -44.67 25.76 -15.07
N TRP A 75 -43.39 26.00 -15.31
CA TRP A 75 -42.90 27.07 -16.19
C TRP A 75 -42.46 26.55 -17.56
N PHE A 76 -41.94 25.32 -17.65
CA PHE A 76 -41.39 24.74 -18.88
C PHE A 76 -41.85 23.28 -19.09
N PRO A 77 -43.15 23.04 -19.33
CA PRO A 77 -43.72 21.68 -19.35
C PRO A 77 -43.13 20.78 -20.45
N PHE A 78 -42.56 21.37 -21.51
CA PHE A 78 -41.90 20.62 -22.57
C PHE A 78 -40.58 19.95 -22.10
N LEU A 79 -39.91 20.50 -21.07
CA LEU A 79 -38.68 19.94 -20.51
C LEU A 79 -38.94 18.79 -19.52
N PHE A 80 -40.14 18.75 -18.94
CA PHE A 80 -40.47 17.79 -17.89
C PHE A 80 -40.20 16.32 -18.30
N PRO A 81 -40.63 15.83 -19.49
CA PRO A 81 -40.36 14.46 -19.90
C PRO A 81 -38.87 14.17 -20.15
N TRP A 82 -38.08 15.18 -20.54
CA TRP A 82 -36.65 15.04 -20.77
C TRP A 82 -35.88 14.91 -19.47
N LEU A 83 -36.14 15.81 -18.51
CA LEU A 83 -35.55 15.76 -17.19
C LEU A 83 -35.91 14.46 -16.49
N LEU A 84 -37.18 14.06 -16.53
CA LEU A 84 -37.60 12.79 -15.94
C LEU A 84 -36.87 11.59 -16.56
N ALA A 85 -36.71 11.55 -17.89
CA ALA A 85 -36.00 10.45 -18.55
C ALA A 85 -34.52 10.36 -18.14
N VAL A 86 -33.84 11.50 -18.02
CA VAL A 86 -32.46 11.56 -17.49
C VAL A 86 -32.42 11.07 -16.04
N GLY A 87 -33.33 11.56 -15.19
CA GLY A 87 -33.43 11.14 -13.78
C GLY A 87 -33.58 9.63 -13.61
N ILE A 88 -34.42 8.97 -14.42
CA ILE A 88 -34.58 7.51 -14.40
C ILE A 88 -33.25 6.80 -14.70
N GLY A 89 -32.49 7.28 -15.69
CA GLY A 89 -31.22 6.68 -16.06
C GLY A 89 -30.14 6.84 -14.98
N VAL A 90 -30.03 8.04 -14.39
CA VAL A 90 -29.12 8.31 -13.27
C VAL A 90 -29.45 7.42 -12.08
N GLU A 91 -30.72 7.31 -11.70
CA GLU A 91 -31.16 6.53 -10.53
C GLU A 91 -30.95 5.04 -10.72
N ALA A 92 -31.18 4.51 -11.93
CA ALA A 92 -30.84 3.14 -12.26
C ALA A 92 -29.34 2.86 -12.07
N ALA A 93 -28.47 3.83 -12.41
CA ALA A 93 -27.03 3.70 -12.18
C ALA A 93 -26.69 3.76 -10.68
N LEU A 94 -27.33 4.65 -9.92
CA LEU A 94 -27.15 4.75 -8.47
C LEU A 94 -27.62 3.49 -7.72
N ILE A 95 -28.70 2.85 -8.16
CA ILE A 95 -29.14 1.56 -7.61
C ILE A 95 -28.10 0.47 -7.86
N GLY A 96 -27.51 0.43 -9.07
CA GLY A 96 -26.43 -0.51 -9.39
C GLY A 96 -25.23 -0.35 -8.44
N ILE A 97 -24.88 0.89 -8.11
CA ILE A 97 -23.81 1.20 -7.14
C ILE A 97 -24.26 0.83 -5.73
N ALA A 98 -25.47 1.18 -5.32
CA ALA A 98 -25.99 0.86 -3.99
C ALA A 98 -26.05 -0.65 -3.74
N LEU A 99 -26.36 -1.47 -4.75
CA LEU A 99 -26.31 -2.94 -4.65
C LEU A 99 -24.89 -3.50 -4.54
N SER A 100 -23.87 -2.73 -4.91
CA SER A 100 -22.45 -3.11 -4.76
C SER A 100 -21.85 -2.71 -3.42
N ILE A 101 -22.51 -1.82 -2.67
CA ILE A 101 -22.12 -1.37 -1.33
C ILE A 101 -22.92 -2.20 -0.31
N THR A 102 -22.30 -2.66 0.77
CA THR A 102 -22.94 -3.52 1.78
C THR A 102 -23.91 -2.72 2.68
N GLY A 103 -25.08 -2.36 2.17
CA GLY A 103 -26.19 -1.83 2.98
C GLY A 103 -27.27 -1.08 2.18
N ILE A 104 -28.40 -0.78 2.83
CA ILE A 104 -29.58 -0.14 2.19
C ILE A 104 -29.82 1.23 2.83
N CYS A 105 -29.59 2.31 2.08
CA CYS A 105 -29.93 3.66 2.52
C CYS A 105 -31.45 3.91 2.45
N LEU A 106 -32.09 4.14 3.59
CA LEU A 106 -33.53 4.39 3.71
C LEU A 106 -34.00 5.56 2.83
N PHE A 107 -33.24 6.66 2.80
CA PHE A 107 -33.60 7.83 2.00
C PHE A 107 -33.43 7.61 0.50
N CYS A 108 -32.44 6.80 0.09
CA CYS A 108 -32.28 6.40 -1.30
C CYS A 108 -33.44 5.51 -1.78
N VAL A 109 -33.89 4.57 -0.94
CA VAL A 109 -35.08 3.77 -1.23
C VAL A 109 -36.34 4.65 -1.30
N GLY A 110 -36.49 5.59 -0.36
CA GLY A 110 -37.58 6.57 -0.40
C GLY A 110 -37.58 7.37 -1.71
N ASN A 111 -36.41 7.86 -2.12
CA ASN A 111 -36.20 8.60 -3.36
C ASN A 111 -36.54 7.75 -4.61
N LEU A 112 -36.11 6.48 -4.64
CA LEU A 112 -36.45 5.55 -5.70
C LEU A 112 -37.97 5.37 -5.84
N VAL A 113 -38.67 5.19 -4.72
CA VAL A 113 -40.13 5.08 -4.71
C VAL A 113 -40.79 6.34 -5.26
N VAL A 114 -40.29 7.53 -4.89
CA VAL A 114 -40.78 8.80 -5.46
C VAL A 114 -40.67 8.80 -6.97
N ILE A 115 -39.52 8.44 -7.53
CA ILE A 115 -39.29 8.49 -8.98
C ILE A 115 -40.16 7.49 -9.71
N LEU A 116 -40.31 6.27 -9.19
CA LEU A 116 -41.23 5.28 -9.75
C LEU A 116 -42.66 5.81 -9.78
N LEU A 117 -43.13 6.46 -8.71
CA LEU A 117 -44.45 7.09 -8.68
C LEU A 117 -44.55 8.25 -9.67
N VAL A 118 -43.53 9.12 -9.78
CA VAL A 118 -43.50 10.20 -10.77
C VAL A 118 -43.61 9.63 -12.19
N VAL A 119 -42.91 8.53 -12.50
CA VAL A 119 -43.01 7.84 -13.80
C VAL A 119 -44.42 7.32 -14.03
N VAL A 120 -45.02 6.62 -13.07
CA VAL A 120 -46.39 6.10 -13.18
C VAL A 120 -47.39 7.22 -13.43
N PHE A 121 -47.31 8.31 -12.67
CA PHE A 121 -48.23 9.43 -12.77
C PHE A 121 -47.94 10.36 -13.94
N SER A 122 -46.77 10.30 -14.57
CA SER A 122 -46.43 11.11 -15.76
C SER A 122 -46.47 10.33 -17.06
N PHE A 123 -46.68 9.00 -17.01
CA PHE A 123 -46.60 8.12 -18.16
C PHE A 123 -47.51 8.52 -19.32
N GLU A 124 -46.92 8.63 -20.51
CA GLU A 124 -47.61 8.89 -21.75
C GLU A 124 -47.14 7.90 -22.83
N LYS A 125 -48.06 7.08 -23.36
CA LYS A 125 -47.74 6.03 -24.34
C LYS A 125 -46.95 6.54 -25.55
N ARG A 126 -47.23 7.77 -26.01
CA ARG A 126 -46.58 8.39 -27.17
C ARG A 126 -45.10 8.72 -26.92
N LEU A 127 -44.70 8.93 -25.67
CA LEU A 127 -43.34 9.33 -25.30
C LEU A 127 -42.47 8.14 -24.85
N PHE A 128 -43.05 6.94 -24.74
CA PHE A 128 -42.40 5.76 -24.18
C PHE A 128 -41.01 5.47 -24.74
N TRP A 129 -40.89 5.32 -26.07
CA TRP A 129 -39.61 4.98 -26.72
C TRP A 129 -38.56 6.09 -26.57
N ARG A 130 -39.00 7.35 -26.55
CA ARG A 130 -38.10 8.48 -26.33
C ARG A 130 -37.57 8.48 -24.90
N THR A 131 -38.45 8.30 -23.92
CA THR A 131 -38.06 8.19 -22.51
C THR A 131 -37.10 7.03 -22.30
N LEU A 132 -37.40 5.84 -22.85
CA LEU A 132 -36.53 4.67 -22.76
C LEU A 132 -35.14 4.94 -23.34
N ALA A 133 -35.05 5.50 -24.55
CA ALA A 133 -33.76 5.78 -25.19
C ALA A 133 -32.90 6.77 -24.38
N ILE A 134 -33.51 7.87 -23.89
CA ILE A 134 -32.81 8.86 -23.07
C ILE A 134 -32.39 8.26 -21.72
N SER A 135 -33.26 7.49 -21.06
CA SER A 135 -32.92 6.83 -19.80
C SER A 135 -31.79 5.83 -19.97
N SER A 136 -31.77 5.04 -21.05
CA SER A 136 -30.68 4.10 -21.33
C SER A 136 -29.35 4.81 -21.61
N LEU A 137 -29.36 5.89 -22.40
CA LEU A 137 -28.16 6.68 -22.65
C LEU A 137 -27.63 7.34 -21.37
N SER A 138 -28.53 7.92 -20.57
CA SER A 138 -28.17 8.51 -19.29
C SER A 138 -27.61 7.46 -18.32
N PHE A 139 -28.19 6.26 -18.26
CA PHE A 139 -27.67 5.16 -17.45
C PHE A 139 -26.24 4.80 -17.86
N ILE A 140 -26.00 4.54 -19.15
CA ILE A 140 -24.66 4.21 -19.67
C ILE A 140 -23.68 5.32 -19.32
N PHE A 141 -24.01 6.57 -19.62
CA PHE A 141 -23.14 7.71 -19.34
C PHE A 141 -22.86 7.87 -17.84
N SER A 142 -23.86 7.71 -16.99
CA SER A 142 -23.70 7.73 -15.53
C SER A 142 -22.81 6.60 -15.03
N THR A 143 -22.89 5.38 -15.59
CA THR A 143 -21.99 4.27 -15.20
C THR A 143 -20.53 4.50 -15.59
N PHE A 144 -20.24 5.32 -16.59
CA PHE A 144 -18.87 5.72 -16.94
C PHE A 144 -18.36 6.89 -16.08
N LEU A 145 -19.24 7.82 -15.72
CA LEU A 145 -18.87 9.02 -14.97
C LEU A 145 -18.75 8.81 -13.46
N ILE A 146 -19.54 7.89 -12.91
CA ILE A 146 -19.43 7.51 -11.50
C ILE A 146 -18.37 6.42 -11.46
N PRO A 147 -17.12 6.70 -11.02
CA PRO A 147 -16.09 5.68 -10.99
C PRO A 147 -16.62 4.53 -10.15
N GLY A 148 -16.55 3.31 -10.66
CA GLY A 148 -16.75 2.12 -9.85
C GLY A 148 -15.71 2.15 -8.75
N GLN A 149 -16.08 2.68 -7.58
CA GLN A 149 -15.31 2.51 -6.37
C GLN A 149 -15.32 1.01 -6.11
N LYS A 150 -14.30 0.31 -6.60
CA LYS A 150 -13.86 -0.93 -5.98
C LYS A 150 -13.50 -0.55 -4.56
N ALA A 151 -14.47 -0.66 -3.66
CA ALA A 151 -14.24 -0.63 -2.24
C ALA A 151 -13.36 -1.85 -1.94
N SER A 152 -12.04 -1.65 -1.87
CA SER A 152 -11.21 -2.49 -1.01
C SER A 152 -11.69 -2.23 0.41
N PRO A 153 -12.27 -3.21 1.13
CA PRO A 153 -12.95 -2.92 2.40
C PRO A 153 -12.01 -2.67 3.59
N ILE A 154 -10.71 -2.43 3.38
CA ILE A 154 -9.73 -2.53 4.48
C ILE A 154 -8.80 -1.31 4.60
N SER A 155 -8.68 -0.44 3.59
CA SER A 155 -7.75 0.71 3.64
C SER A 155 -8.38 2.03 4.10
N ASP A 156 -9.71 2.14 4.13
CA ASP A 156 -10.41 3.43 4.32
C ASP A 156 -10.76 3.78 5.79
N VAL A 157 -10.44 2.90 6.75
CA VAL A 157 -10.72 3.15 8.18
C VAL A 157 -9.74 4.19 8.78
N ALA A 158 -8.58 4.40 8.17
CA ALA A 158 -7.55 5.28 8.73
C ALA A 158 -7.67 6.77 8.33
N GLN A 159 -8.40 7.13 7.27
CA GLN A 159 -8.34 8.49 6.70
C GLN A 159 -9.57 9.39 6.90
N LYS A 160 -10.71 8.88 7.40
CA LYS A 160 -11.98 9.66 7.36
C LYS A 160 -12.56 10.12 8.69
N GLN A 161 -11.93 9.85 9.82
CA GLN A 161 -12.33 10.44 11.09
C GLN A 161 -11.43 11.65 11.36
N GLY A 162 -12.00 12.82 11.66
CA GLY A 162 -11.26 13.92 12.27
C GLY A 162 -10.45 13.42 13.48
N PRO A 163 -9.41 14.15 13.92
CA PRO A 163 -8.41 13.62 14.86
C PRO A 163 -9.08 12.89 16.01
N GLN A 164 -8.94 11.55 16.03
CA GLN A 164 -9.63 10.74 17.02
C GLN A 164 -9.04 11.04 18.39
N ILE A 165 -9.77 11.77 19.24
CA ILE A 165 -9.32 12.11 20.58
C ILE A 165 -9.33 10.83 21.42
N ILE A 166 -8.16 10.44 21.92
CA ILE A 166 -7.95 9.25 22.76
C ILE A 166 -7.96 9.63 24.25
N ALA A 167 -7.48 10.83 24.59
CA ALA A 167 -7.48 11.34 25.95
C ALA A 167 -7.57 12.87 26.01
N ARG A 168 -7.89 13.42 27.18
CA ARG A 168 -7.78 14.84 27.49
C ARG A 168 -7.05 15.04 28.82
N VAL A 169 -6.10 15.97 28.88
CA VAL A 169 -5.33 16.32 30.08
C VAL A 169 -5.31 17.84 30.24
N ALA A 170 -5.88 18.36 31.33
CA ALA A 170 -5.93 19.81 31.60
C ALA A 170 -6.54 20.66 30.44
N GLY A 171 -7.41 20.07 29.63
CA GLY A 171 -8.02 20.75 28.48
C GLY A 171 -7.24 20.59 27.16
N GLU A 172 -6.05 19.98 27.19
CA GLU A 172 -5.32 19.55 26.00
C GLU A 172 -5.83 18.19 25.55
N GLU A 173 -6.03 18.03 24.24
CA GLU A 173 -6.49 16.79 23.63
C GLU A 173 -5.31 15.98 23.11
N ILE A 174 -5.29 14.68 23.39
CA ILE A 174 -4.32 13.74 22.84
C ILE A 174 -5.05 12.92 21.78
N THR A 175 -4.57 13.01 20.55
CA THR A 175 -5.16 12.33 19.40
C THR A 175 -4.51 10.97 19.14
N ARG A 176 -5.20 10.10 18.38
CA ARG A 176 -4.64 8.83 17.90
C ARG A 176 -3.36 9.07 17.12
N GLU A 177 -3.33 10.08 16.25
CA GLU A 177 -2.17 10.38 15.42
C GLU A 177 -0.94 10.72 16.27
N GLU A 178 -1.10 11.46 17.38
CA GLU A 178 -0.01 11.76 18.30
C GLU A 178 0.61 10.51 18.94
N ILE A 179 -0.18 9.44 19.12
CA ILE A 179 0.29 8.17 19.66
C ILE A 179 0.87 7.28 18.55
N GLU A 180 0.20 7.20 17.40
CA GLU A 180 0.56 6.27 16.33
C GLU A 180 1.74 6.77 15.49
N ARG A 181 1.84 8.08 15.24
CA ARG A 181 2.93 8.65 14.42
C ARG A 181 4.33 8.31 14.92
N PRO A 182 4.66 8.46 16.22
CA PRO A 182 5.98 8.03 16.72
C PRO A 182 6.15 6.50 16.70
N LEU A 183 5.07 5.73 16.63
CA LEU A 183 5.08 4.26 16.62
C LEU A 183 4.90 3.66 15.22
N ALA A 184 4.74 4.50 14.18
CA ALA A 184 4.35 4.06 12.84
C ALA A 184 5.29 2.98 12.25
N PRO A 185 6.63 3.06 12.40
CA PRO A 185 7.51 1.97 11.94
C PRO A 185 7.24 0.63 12.64
N ARG A 186 6.95 0.66 13.95
CA ARG A 186 6.67 -0.54 14.75
C ARG A 186 5.30 -1.13 14.43
N ILE A 187 4.30 -0.27 14.27
CA ILE A 187 2.95 -0.68 13.85
C ILE A 187 3.04 -1.38 12.50
N HIS A 188 3.71 -0.77 11.53
CA HIS A 188 3.95 -1.38 10.22
C HIS A 188 4.69 -2.72 10.32
N ASP A 189 5.72 -2.84 11.17
CA ASP A 189 6.43 -4.11 11.38
C ASP A 189 5.49 -5.22 11.90
N PHE A 190 4.50 -4.90 12.74
CA PHE A 190 3.49 -5.85 13.20
C PHE A 190 2.45 -6.17 12.12
N GLU A 191 2.02 -5.18 11.36
CA GLU A 191 1.12 -5.38 10.22
C GLU A 191 1.74 -6.28 9.16
N LEU A 192 3.04 -6.08 8.88
CA LEU A 192 3.78 -6.90 7.93
C LEU A 192 3.94 -8.34 8.43
N GLN A 193 4.11 -8.56 9.74
CA GLN A 193 4.09 -9.90 10.32
C GLN A 193 2.72 -10.56 10.14
N ALA A 194 1.64 -9.85 10.44
CA ALA A 194 0.27 -10.33 10.24
C ALA A 194 0.01 -10.64 8.76
N TYR A 195 0.43 -9.76 7.85
CA TYR A 195 0.34 -9.96 6.41
C TYR A 195 1.08 -11.22 5.96
N ARG A 196 2.32 -11.45 6.41
CA ARG A 196 3.09 -12.66 6.05
C ARG A 196 2.39 -13.94 6.48
N LEU A 197 1.81 -13.96 7.68
CA LEU A 197 1.04 -15.11 8.17
C LEU A 197 -0.23 -15.33 7.34
N LYS A 198 -0.98 -14.26 7.06
CA LYS A 198 -2.17 -14.31 6.20
C LYS A 198 -1.82 -14.80 4.79
N LYS A 199 -0.73 -14.29 4.21
CA LYS A 199 -0.26 -14.65 2.87
C LYS A 199 0.13 -16.11 2.79
N TRP A 200 0.92 -16.60 3.74
CA TRP A 200 1.29 -18.01 3.80
C TRP A 200 0.07 -18.93 3.88
N GLN A 201 -0.89 -18.59 4.75
CA GLN A 201 -2.11 -19.38 4.88
C GLN A 201 -2.99 -19.31 3.62
N LEU A 202 -3.07 -18.14 2.98
CA LEU A 202 -3.77 -17.96 1.72
C LEU A 202 -3.14 -18.80 0.60
N GLU A 203 -1.82 -18.80 0.47
CA GLU A 203 -1.08 -19.60 -0.51
C GLU A 203 -1.34 -21.10 -0.31
N ASN A 204 -1.36 -21.59 0.93
CA ASN A 204 -1.73 -22.98 1.24
C ASN A 204 -3.17 -23.32 0.82
N LEU A 205 -4.12 -22.43 1.09
CA LEU A 205 -5.53 -22.62 0.73
C LEU A 205 -5.73 -22.61 -0.79
N ILE A 206 -5.09 -21.68 -1.49
CA ILE A 206 -5.08 -21.63 -2.96
C ILE A 206 -4.50 -22.93 -3.51
N GLY A 207 -3.32 -23.33 -3.02
CA GLY A 207 -2.64 -24.56 -3.44
C GLY A 207 -3.54 -25.78 -3.32
N ARG A 208 -4.17 -25.95 -2.15
CA ARG A 208 -5.10 -27.06 -1.91
C ARG A 208 -6.32 -27.02 -2.84
N LYS A 209 -6.94 -25.85 -3.05
CA LYS A 209 -8.12 -25.70 -3.91
C LYS A 209 -7.80 -25.97 -5.38
N VAL A 210 -6.66 -25.47 -5.86
CA VAL A 210 -6.19 -25.70 -7.24
C VAL A 210 -5.90 -27.18 -7.46
N LEU A 211 -5.16 -27.83 -6.55
CA LEU A 211 -4.87 -29.26 -6.66
C LEU A 211 -6.13 -30.12 -6.57
N GLN A 212 -7.10 -29.74 -5.74
CA GLN A 212 -8.39 -30.43 -5.65
C GLN A 212 -9.15 -30.35 -6.99
N LYS A 213 -9.19 -29.17 -7.62
CA LYS A 213 -9.85 -28.97 -8.91
C LYS A 213 -9.16 -29.75 -10.04
N GLU A 214 -7.84 -29.74 -10.05
CA GLU A 214 -7.05 -30.51 -11.01
C GLU A 214 -7.24 -32.03 -10.81
N ALA A 215 -7.26 -32.50 -9.56
CA ALA A 215 -7.51 -33.90 -9.25
C ALA A 215 -8.92 -34.36 -9.71
N GLU A 216 -9.94 -33.52 -9.51
CA GLU A 216 -11.30 -33.74 -10.01
C GLU A 216 -11.34 -33.91 -11.53
N GLU A 217 -10.63 -33.06 -12.28
CA GLU A 217 -10.55 -33.16 -13.74
C GLU A 217 -9.82 -34.43 -14.22
N LEU A 218 -8.81 -34.88 -13.48
CA LEU A 218 -8.05 -36.09 -13.78
C LEU A 218 -8.73 -37.38 -13.27
N GLY A 219 -9.85 -37.25 -12.54
CA GLY A 219 -10.56 -38.40 -11.97
C GLY A 219 -9.80 -39.11 -10.85
N ILE A 220 -8.92 -38.42 -10.13
CA ILE A 220 -8.13 -38.94 -9.01
C ILE A 220 -8.44 -38.21 -7.70
N THR A 221 -8.02 -38.76 -6.56
CA THR A 221 -8.16 -38.08 -5.27
C THR A 221 -7.06 -37.04 -5.06
N LEU A 222 -7.30 -36.07 -4.18
CA LEU A 222 -6.28 -35.08 -3.79
C LEU A 222 -5.02 -35.74 -3.23
N ASP A 223 -5.16 -36.80 -2.44
CA ASP A 223 -4.00 -37.53 -1.89
C ASP A 223 -3.20 -38.24 -2.98
N GLN A 224 -3.87 -38.77 -4.01
CA GLN A 224 -3.20 -39.35 -5.17
C GLN A 224 -2.46 -38.27 -5.97
N MET A 225 -3.09 -37.11 -6.17
CA MET A 225 -2.46 -35.96 -6.83
C MET A 225 -1.20 -35.51 -6.08
N ILE A 226 -1.27 -35.27 -4.77
CA ILE A 226 -0.12 -34.80 -3.98
C ILE A 226 1.05 -35.81 -4.03
N LYS A 227 0.73 -37.11 -4.06
CA LYS A 227 1.72 -38.21 -4.11
C LYS A 227 2.10 -38.61 -5.54
N ASP A 228 1.65 -37.87 -6.55
CA ASP A 228 1.90 -38.22 -7.94
C ASP A 228 3.41 -38.22 -8.24
N LYS A 229 3.85 -39.24 -8.97
CA LYS A 229 5.26 -39.43 -9.31
C LYS A 229 5.83 -38.26 -10.11
N ARG A 230 5.00 -37.50 -10.84
CA ARG A 230 5.43 -36.29 -11.56
C ARG A 230 6.21 -35.29 -10.71
N PHE A 231 5.94 -35.22 -9.41
CA PHE A 231 6.62 -34.30 -8.50
C PHE A 231 7.92 -34.88 -7.93
N SER A 232 8.02 -36.20 -7.79
CA SER A 232 9.14 -36.88 -7.11
C SER A 232 10.10 -37.63 -8.03
N GLN A 233 9.68 -37.94 -9.25
CA GLN A 233 10.46 -38.67 -10.24
C GLN A 233 11.59 -37.80 -10.79
N GLY A 234 12.80 -38.36 -10.83
CA GLY A 234 14.00 -37.66 -11.29
C GLY A 234 14.42 -36.48 -10.39
N VAL A 235 13.95 -36.44 -9.13
CA VAL A 235 14.47 -35.50 -8.13
C VAL A 235 15.65 -36.15 -7.43
N GLU A 236 16.84 -35.65 -7.75
CA GLU A 236 18.11 -36.03 -7.15
C GLU A 236 18.71 -34.88 -6.34
N VAL A 237 19.47 -35.23 -5.30
CA VAL A 237 20.25 -34.29 -4.50
C VAL A 237 21.68 -34.80 -4.53
N SER A 238 22.59 -33.96 -5.00
CA SER A 238 24.00 -34.31 -5.06
C SER A 238 24.65 -34.24 -3.67
N GLU A 239 25.73 -34.99 -3.48
CA GLU A 239 26.59 -34.88 -2.28
C GLU A 239 27.11 -33.45 -2.09
N VAL A 240 27.41 -32.73 -3.18
CA VAL A 240 27.84 -31.33 -3.15
C VAL A 240 26.79 -30.46 -2.49
N GLU A 241 25.52 -30.58 -2.90
CA GLU A 241 24.41 -29.82 -2.31
C GLU A 241 24.22 -30.13 -0.82
N VAL A 242 24.39 -31.38 -0.41
CA VAL A 242 24.30 -31.78 1.01
C VAL A 242 25.42 -31.13 1.81
N ASN A 243 26.67 -31.21 1.32
CA ASN A 243 27.83 -30.65 2.01
C ASN A 243 27.74 -29.13 2.09
N GLU A 244 27.35 -28.45 1.01
CA GLU A 244 27.14 -27.00 1.03
C GLU A 244 26.04 -26.57 2.00
N TYR A 245 24.96 -27.37 2.11
CA TYR A 245 23.90 -27.08 3.08
C TYR A 245 24.41 -27.23 4.51
N LEU A 246 25.19 -28.29 4.78
CA LEU A 246 25.80 -28.53 6.09
C LEU A 246 26.75 -27.40 6.48
N GLU A 247 27.62 -26.97 5.58
CA GLU A 247 28.56 -25.87 5.81
C GLU A 247 27.82 -24.56 6.08
N ARG A 248 26.84 -24.20 5.23
CA ARG A 248 26.05 -22.97 5.37
C ARG A 248 25.19 -22.93 6.62
N ASN A 249 24.83 -24.09 7.18
CA ASN A 249 23.93 -24.18 8.34
C ASN A 249 24.60 -24.81 9.57
N TRP A 250 25.93 -24.97 9.58
CA TRP A 250 26.63 -25.72 10.61
C TRP A 250 26.32 -25.21 12.02
N ASP A 251 26.29 -23.90 12.21
CA ASP A 251 25.99 -23.26 13.49
C ASP A 251 24.62 -23.65 14.07
N ARG A 252 23.61 -23.85 13.21
CA ARG A 252 22.27 -24.31 13.60
C ARG A 252 22.23 -25.80 13.89
N LEU A 253 23.18 -26.56 13.32
CA LEU A 253 23.26 -28.01 13.42
C LEU A 253 24.23 -28.48 14.52
N ARG A 254 24.97 -27.58 15.18
CA ARG A 254 25.90 -27.88 16.28
C ARG A 254 25.27 -28.65 17.44
N SER A 255 23.95 -28.54 17.63
CA SER A 255 23.22 -29.26 18.68
C SER A 255 22.85 -30.70 18.30
N TRP A 256 23.17 -31.15 17.08
CA TRP A 256 22.96 -32.54 16.66
C TRP A 256 23.79 -33.51 17.49
N ARG A 257 23.18 -34.61 17.93
CA ARG A 257 23.82 -35.62 18.79
C ARG A 257 23.99 -37.00 18.14
N GLY A 258 23.49 -37.18 16.91
CA GLY A 258 23.65 -38.42 16.15
C GLY A 258 24.95 -38.46 15.35
N SER A 259 25.12 -39.46 14.49
CA SER A 259 26.32 -39.57 13.65
C SER A 259 26.31 -38.54 12.50
N PRO A 260 27.49 -38.21 11.93
CA PRO A 260 27.59 -37.41 10.71
C PRO A 260 26.84 -38.01 9.52
N GLU A 261 26.83 -39.33 9.38
CA GLU A 261 26.16 -40.05 8.30
C GLU A 261 24.63 -39.96 8.42
N GLU A 262 24.10 -40.06 9.65
CA GLU A 262 22.68 -39.85 9.94
C GLU A 262 22.27 -38.41 9.60
N LEU A 263 23.11 -37.44 9.96
CA LEU A 263 22.87 -36.03 9.65
C LEU A 263 22.83 -35.80 8.14
N LYS A 264 23.82 -36.34 7.40
CA LYS A 264 23.86 -36.28 5.93
C LYS A 264 22.62 -36.90 5.30
N THR A 265 22.22 -38.08 5.75
CA THR A 265 21.02 -38.78 5.25
C THR A 265 19.75 -37.95 5.49
N ARG A 266 19.62 -37.37 6.68
CA ARG A 266 18.49 -36.49 7.03
C ARG A 266 18.46 -35.22 6.18
N VAL A 267 19.61 -34.57 5.99
CA VAL A 267 19.74 -33.38 5.14
C VAL A 267 19.42 -33.71 3.70
N HIS A 268 19.97 -34.80 3.15
CA HIS A 268 19.65 -35.28 1.81
C HIS A 268 18.15 -35.50 1.63
N GLY A 269 17.49 -36.20 2.56
CA GLY A 269 16.04 -36.40 2.55
C GLY A 269 15.24 -35.09 2.61
N SER A 270 15.66 -34.14 3.45
CA SER A 270 15.02 -32.82 3.58
C SER A 270 15.17 -31.97 2.32
N LEU A 271 16.38 -31.95 1.73
CA LEU A 271 16.65 -31.25 0.47
C LEU A 271 15.84 -31.85 -0.68
N ARG A 272 15.75 -33.18 -0.73
CA ARG A 272 14.95 -33.88 -1.74
C ARG A 272 13.48 -33.51 -1.59
N GLN A 273 12.93 -33.57 -0.38
CA GLN A 273 11.55 -33.18 -0.13
C GLN A 273 11.29 -31.72 -0.51
N LYS A 274 12.21 -30.80 -0.15
CA LYS A 274 12.11 -29.39 -0.53
C LYS A 274 12.04 -29.18 -2.05
N LYS A 275 12.83 -29.95 -2.82
CA LYS A 275 12.76 -29.91 -4.30
C LYS A 275 11.43 -30.45 -4.84
N VAL A 276 10.89 -31.52 -4.23
CA VAL A 276 9.57 -32.07 -4.59
C VAL A 276 8.46 -31.05 -4.30
N ASP A 277 8.48 -30.44 -3.12
CA ASP A 277 7.51 -29.42 -2.71
C ASP A 277 7.58 -28.19 -3.63
N GLN A 278 8.79 -27.78 -4.04
CA GLN A 278 8.97 -26.70 -5.00
C GLN A 278 8.35 -27.05 -6.37
N ARG A 279 8.58 -28.26 -6.89
CA ARG A 279 7.95 -28.71 -8.13
C ARG A 279 6.42 -28.73 -8.04
N LEU A 280 5.88 -29.14 -6.90
CA LEU A 280 4.45 -29.10 -6.64
C LEU A 280 3.93 -27.65 -6.66
N LEU A 281 4.58 -26.73 -5.95
CA LEU A 281 4.21 -25.31 -5.93
C LEU A 281 4.30 -24.68 -7.33
N ASP A 282 5.33 -24.97 -8.09
CA ASP A 282 5.51 -24.48 -9.46
C ASP A 282 4.40 -25.02 -10.39
N TYR A 283 3.99 -26.28 -10.21
CA TYR A 283 2.85 -26.84 -10.91
C TYR A 283 1.53 -26.17 -10.51
N VAL A 284 1.29 -25.94 -9.22
CA VAL A 284 0.10 -25.21 -8.78
C VAL A 284 0.07 -23.81 -9.40
N ARG A 285 1.19 -23.10 -9.40
CA ARG A 285 1.30 -21.75 -10.00
C ARG A 285 1.04 -21.77 -11.50
N SER A 286 1.50 -22.79 -12.22
CA SER A 286 1.24 -22.90 -13.67
C SER A 286 -0.25 -23.12 -13.98
N LEU A 287 -1.03 -23.63 -13.03
CA LEU A 287 -2.48 -23.78 -13.12
C LEU A 287 -3.27 -22.53 -12.74
N TYR A 288 -2.63 -21.46 -12.25
CA TYR A 288 -3.34 -20.24 -11.84
C TYR A 288 -4.20 -19.63 -12.97
N PRO A 289 -3.72 -19.52 -14.22
CA PRO A 289 -4.54 -19.00 -15.32
C PRO A 289 -5.72 -19.92 -15.66
N LYS A 290 -5.54 -21.25 -15.55
CA LYS A 290 -6.58 -22.24 -15.83
C LYS A 290 -7.76 -22.12 -14.87
N TYR A 291 -7.46 -21.83 -13.60
CA TYR A 291 -8.46 -21.76 -12.52
C TYR A 291 -8.80 -20.35 -12.07
N ASP A 292 -8.45 -19.33 -12.87
CA ASP A 292 -8.76 -17.93 -12.62
C ASP A 292 -8.39 -17.48 -11.18
N VAL A 293 -7.18 -17.85 -10.75
CA VAL A 293 -6.71 -17.54 -9.40
C VAL A 293 -6.41 -16.05 -9.29
N ALA A 294 -7.29 -15.32 -8.60
CA ALA A 294 -7.11 -13.92 -8.24
C ALA A 294 -6.81 -13.75 -6.75
N VAL A 295 -5.75 -12.99 -6.43
CA VAL A 295 -5.30 -12.71 -5.06
C VAL A 295 -5.58 -11.25 -4.73
N TYR A 296 -6.37 -11.01 -3.69
CA TYR A 296 -6.78 -9.68 -3.23
C TYR A 296 -6.15 -9.29 -1.88
N LEU A 297 -5.15 -10.05 -1.41
CA LEU A 297 -4.47 -9.75 -0.16
C LEU A 297 -3.44 -8.63 -0.40
N GLU A 298 -3.75 -7.44 0.08
CA GLU A 298 -2.90 -6.25 -0.02
C GLU A 298 -1.79 -6.26 1.03
N GLU A 299 -0.59 -5.81 0.64
CA GLU A 299 0.53 -5.60 1.55
C GLU A 299 0.30 -4.29 2.33
N PRO A 300 0.61 -4.22 3.65
CA PRO A 300 0.48 -2.97 4.39
C PRO A 300 1.34 -1.86 3.81
N GLU A 301 0.84 -0.63 3.87
CA GLU A 301 1.54 0.54 3.36
C GLU A 301 2.68 0.95 4.29
N TYR A 302 3.83 1.32 3.71
CA TYR A 302 4.93 1.85 4.48
C TYR A 302 4.60 3.25 5.05
N PRO A 303 5.03 3.54 6.30
CA PRO A 303 4.88 4.88 6.86
C PRO A 303 5.66 5.90 6.01
N TYR A 304 5.10 7.09 5.86
CA TYR A 304 5.70 8.14 5.04
C TYR A 304 6.62 9.06 5.86
N ALA A 305 7.81 9.32 5.35
CA ALA A 305 8.81 10.21 5.96
C ALA A 305 9.31 11.24 4.94
N ARG A 306 9.42 12.49 5.40
CA ARG A 306 10.03 13.57 4.62
C ARG A 306 11.48 13.77 5.07
N VAL A 307 12.41 13.57 4.15
CA VAL A 307 13.85 13.73 4.38
C VAL A 307 14.39 14.73 3.35
N LYS A 308 15.35 15.56 3.77
CA LYS A 308 16.03 16.52 2.89
C LYS A 308 17.38 15.95 2.45
N ALA A 309 17.91 16.38 1.31
CA ALA A 309 19.24 15.96 0.84
C ALA A 309 20.34 17.02 1.09
N ASP A 310 19.99 18.15 1.69
CA ASP A 310 20.88 19.32 1.81
C ASP A 310 22.14 18.99 2.62
N GLY A 311 23.32 19.26 2.04
CA GLY A 311 24.61 19.06 2.72
C GLY A 311 25.11 17.61 2.81
N ASP A 312 24.44 16.66 2.15
CA ASP A 312 24.85 15.25 2.12
C ASP A 312 25.40 14.82 0.76
N TYR A 313 26.29 13.82 0.82
CA TYR A 313 26.83 13.19 -0.36
C TYR A 313 25.77 12.31 -1.02
N PHE A 314 25.68 12.42 -2.35
CA PHE A 314 24.80 11.60 -3.15
C PHE A 314 25.51 11.05 -4.39
N THR A 315 24.94 9.99 -4.97
CA THR A 315 25.30 9.47 -6.29
C THR A 315 24.06 9.39 -7.17
N GLY A 316 24.28 9.31 -8.49
CA GLY A 316 23.25 9.37 -9.51
C GLY A 316 22.77 10.79 -9.86
N PRO A 317 21.73 10.93 -10.71
CA PRO A 317 21.32 12.22 -11.24
C PRO A 317 20.78 13.15 -10.13
N PRO A 318 21.22 14.41 -10.06
CA PRO A 318 20.81 15.34 -9.00
C PRO A 318 19.32 15.66 -8.99
N ASP A 319 18.68 15.54 -10.16
CA ASP A 319 17.27 15.80 -10.49
C ASP A 319 16.46 14.51 -10.75
N ALA A 320 16.99 13.35 -10.33
CA ALA A 320 16.27 12.09 -10.45
C ALA A 320 14.89 12.16 -9.77
N ALA A 321 13.87 11.62 -10.44
CA ALA A 321 12.49 11.66 -9.97
C ALA A 321 12.26 10.89 -8.66
N VAL A 322 13.13 9.91 -8.37
CA VAL A 322 13.14 9.14 -7.13
C VAL A 322 14.45 9.36 -6.40
N THR A 323 14.34 9.72 -5.12
CA THR A 323 15.46 9.77 -4.19
C THR A 323 15.37 8.62 -3.19
N VAL A 324 16.49 7.96 -2.95
CA VAL A 324 16.68 6.95 -1.90
C VAL A 324 17.57 7.55 -0.83
N PHE A 325 17.07 7.69 0.40
CA PHE A 325 17.89 8.03 1.55
C PHE A 325 18.27 6.77 2.31
N GLU A 326 19.54 6.59 2.60
CA GLU A 326 20.06 5.49 3.41
C GLU A 326 20.57 6.04 4.74
N PHE A 327 19.93 5.64 5.84
CA PHE A 327 20.42 5.86 7.19
C PHE A 327 21.22 4.64 7.64
N SER A 328 22.49 4.86 7.99
CA SER A 328 23.42 3.76 8.26
C SER A 328 24.52 4.13 9.26
N ASP A 329 25.24 3.10 9.70
CA ASP A 329 26.28 3.15 10.72
C ASP A 329 27.35 2.10 10.39
N TYR A 330 28.61 2.53 10.36
CA TYR A 330 29.76 1.73 9.98
C TYR A 330 30.10 0.59 10.95
N GLU A 331 29.73 0.67 12.22
CA GLU A 331 29.90 -0.38 13.23
C GLU A 331 28.67 -1.31 13.34
N CYS A 332 27.54 -0.94 12.72
CA CYS A 332 26.33 -1.74 12.83
C CYS A 332 26.43 -3.05 12.02
N PRO A 333 26.31 -4.24 12.66
CA PRO A 333 26.43 -5.52 11.94
C PRO A 333 25.35 -5.71 10.86
N ALA A 334 24.15 -5.17 11.08
CA ALA A 334 23.07 -5.22 10.09
C ALA A 334 23.38 -4.33 8.88
N CYS A 335 23.95 -3.14 9.09
CA CYS A 335 24.40 -2.26 8.01
C CYS A 335 25.52 -2.90 7.20
N GLN A 336 26.57 -3.39 7.88
CA GLN A 336 27.70 -4.09 7.23
C GLN A 336 27.22 -5.28 6.39
N SER A 337 26.38 -6.16 6.94
CA SER A 337 25.87 -7.33 6.19
C SER A 337 24.86 -6.98 5.08
N GLY A 338 24.28 -5.78 5.10
CA GLY A 338 23.39 -5.28 4.05
C GLY A 338 24.11 -4.52 2.95
N HIS A 339 25.36 -4.09 3.19
CA HIS A 339 26.08 -3.18 2.30
C HIS A 339 26.28 -3.72 0.89
N ASP A 340 26.53 -5.03 0.74
CA ASP A 340 26.68 -5.65 -0.58
C ASP A 340 25.41 -5.59 -1.43
N VAL A 341 24.23 -5.70 -0.79
CA VAL A 341 22.94 -5.53 -1.47
C VAL A 341 22.77 -4.07 -1.88
N VAL A 342 23.04 -3.13 -0.96
CA VAL A 342 22.98 -1.69 -1.24
C VAL A 342 23.87 -1.33 -2.42
N ARG A 343 25.13 -1.78 -2.43
CA ARG A 343 26.08 -1.52 -3.52
C ARG A 343 25.58 -2.05 -4.86
N GLN A 344 25.04 -3.27 -4.91
CA GLN A 344 24.45 -3.83 -6.12
C GLN A 344 23.27 -3.00 -6.62
N VAL A 345 22.36 -2.60 -5.72
CA VAL A 345 21.19 -1.80 -6.08
C VAL A 345 21.60 -0.40 -6.55
N ARG A 346 22.53 0.26 -5.88
CA ARG A 346 23.09 1.55 -6.32
C ARG A 346 23.63 1.47 -7.74
N GLU A 347 24.36 0.40 -8.08
CA GLU A 347 24.89 0.21 -9.43
C GLU A 347 23.78 -0.02 -10.47
N ILE A 348 22.77 -0.83 -10.15
CA ILE A 348 21.61 -1.10 -11.04
C ILE A 348 20.82 0.17 -11.36
N TYR A 349 20.75 1.11 -10.42
CA TYR A 349 19.94 2.34 -10.53
C TYR A 349 20.74 3.62 -10.67
N LYS A 350 22.06 3.54 -10.87
CA LYS A 350 22.97 4.69 -10.84
C LYS A 350 22.57 5.85 -11.76
N ASP A 351 21.90 5.58 -12.88
CA ASP A 351 21.47 6.58 -13.86
C ASP A 351 19.99 6.98 -13.71
N ARG A 352 19.26 6.42 -12.72
CA ARG A 352 17.81 6.56 -12.58
C ARG A 352 17.37 7.10 -11.22
N VAL A 353 18.18 6.95 -10.17
CA VAL A 353 17.84 7.38 -8.81
C VAL A 353 18.94 8.23 -8.22
N LYS A 354 18.53 9.17 -7.36
CA LYS A 354 19.45 9.89 -6.49
C LYS A 354 19.61 9.12 -5.19
N TRP A 355 20.79 8.58 -4.93
CA TRP A 355 21.07 7.87 -3.68
C TRP A 355 21.81 8.78 -2.71
N VAL A 356 21.22 9.07 -1.56
CA VAL A 356 21.75 9.97 -0.54
C VAL A 356 22.11 9.17 0.71
N PHE A 357 23.33 9.33 1.21
CA PHE A 357 23.76 8.69 2.46
C PHE A 357 23.57 9.64 3.65
N LYS A 358 23.04 9.09 4.75
CA LYS A 358 22.74 9.80 6.01
C LYS A 358 23.41 9.09 7.17
N ASP A 359 24.34 9.78 7.82
CA ASP A 359 25.05 9.24 8.98
C ASP A 359 24.11 9.08 10.18
N TYR A 360 24.08 7.89 10.76
CA TYR A 360 23.37 7.64 12.02
C TYR A 360 24.25 6.80 12.96
N PRO A 361 25.40 7.33 13.43
CA PRO A 361 26.23 6.59 14.38
C PRO A 361 25.45 6.36 15.68
N LEU A 362 25.28 5.09 16.05
CA LEU A 362 24.59 4.67 17.25
C LEU A 362 25.46 4.95 18.47
N THR A 363 24.86 5.42 19.56
CA THR A 363 25.61 5.84 20.76
C THR A 363 26.40 4.73 21.43
N GLN A 364 25.98 3.47 21.25
CA GLN A 364 26.71 2.30 21.76
C GLN A 364 27.89 1.88 20.88
N HIS A 365 28.04 2.47 19.69
CA HIS A 365 29.15 2.21 18.77
C HIS A 365 30.18 3.32 18.93
N LYS A 366 31.28 2.99 19.62
CA LYS A 366 32.24 3.96 20.15
C LYS A 366 32.94 4.75 19.03
N GLU A 367 33.25 4.10 17.93
CA GLU A 367 34.05 4.66 16.83
C GLU A 367 33.16 5.11 15.64
N ALA A 368 31.88 4.76 15.61
CA ALA A 368 30.95 5.06 14.52
C ALA A 368 30.83 6.55 14.19
N ALA A 369 30.79 7.43 15.20
CA ALA A 369 30.75 8.87 14.97
C ALA A 369 32.01 9.36 14.26
N LYS A 370 33.18 8.84 14.66
CA LYS A 370 34.45 9.20 14.05
C LYS A 370 34.62 8.62 12.65
N ALA A 371 34.11 7.42 12.42
CA ALA A 371 34.01 6.81 11.09
C ALA A 371 33.14 7.63 10.12
N ALA A 372 32.02 8.19 10.60
CA ALA A 372 31.16 9.07 9.81
C ALA A 372 31.88 10.39 9.44
N GLU A 373 32.55 11.04 10.40
CA GLU A 373 33.38 12.22 10.14
C GLU A 373 34.49 11.90 9.13
N ALA A 374 35.21 10.78 9.32
CA ALA A 374 36.27 10.33 8.43
C ALA A 374 35.79 10.12 6.99
N THR A 375 34.62 9.51 6.81
CA THR A 375 34.05 9.33 5.46
C THR A 375 33.77 10.68 4.79
N ARG A 376 33.30 11.67 5.54
CA ARG A 376 33.10 13.03 5.00
C ARG A 376 34.40 13.76 4.72
N CYS A 377 35.44 13.57 5.51
CA CYS A 377 36.79 14.06 5.22
C CYS A 377 37.36 13.44 3.93
N ALA A 378 37.09 12.16 3.65
CA ALA A 378 37.40 11.57 2.35
C ALA A 378 36.53 12.15 1.23
N GLY A 379 35.27 12.46 1.52
CA GLY A 379 34.36 13.14 0.60
C GLY A 379 34.83 14.54 0.19
N GLU A 380 35.45 15.31 1.08
CA GLU A 380 36.07 16.61 0.72
C GLU A 380 37.16 16.45 -0.34
N GLN A 381 37.76 15.27 -0.43
CA GLN A 381 38.78 14.90 -1.42
C GLN A 381 38.19 14.10 -2.60
N GLY A 382 36.86 14.04 -2.73
CA GLY A 382 36.17 13.39 -3.84
C GLY A 382 36.11 11.86 -3.76
N ARG A 383 36.37 11.25 -2.59
CA ARG A 383 36.41 9.79 -2.37
C ARG A 383 35.42 9.29 -1.32
N PHE A 384 34.24 9.90 -1.25
CA PHE A 384 33.24 9.56 -0.23
C PHE A 384 32.81 8.08 -0.31
N TRP A 385 32.44 7.62 -1.52
CA TRP A 385 31.85 6.30 -1.72
C TRP A 385 32.89 5.18 -1.63
N GLU A 386 34.08 5.40 -2.19
CA GLU A 386 35.18 4.44 -2.08
C GLU A 386 35.63 4.25 -0.62
N TYR A 387 35.69 5.34 0.15
CA TYR A 387 36.03 5.29 1.56
C TYR A 387 34.91 4.63 2.39
N GLN A 388 33.64 4.92 2.08
CA GLN A 388 32.50 4.27 2.70
C GLN A 388 32.52 2.74 2.48
N ASP A 389 32.71 2.30 1.23
CA ASP A 389 32.77 0.88 0.88
C ASP A 389 33.91 0.18 1.62
N LEU A 390 35.05 0.84 1.76
CA LEU A 390 36.19 0.35 2.54
C LEU A 390 35.81 0.20 4.02
N LEU A 391 35.20 1.20 4.64
CA LEU A 391 34.83 1.13 6.06
C LEU A 391 33.82 0.00 6.36
N PHE A 392 32.85 -0.24 5.49
CA PHE A 392 31.94 -1.38 5.66
C PHE A 392 32.65 -2.73 5.50
N ALA A 393 33.67 -2.81 4.64
CA ALA A 393 34.49 -4.00 4.48
C ALA A 393 35.47 -4.24 5.65
N ALA A 394 35.79 -3.20 6.44
CA ALA A 394 36.74 -3.25 7.55
C ALA A 394 36.23 -3.97 8.82
N LYS A 395 34.96 -4.41 8.85
CA LYS A 395 34.37 -5.24 9.93
C LYS A 395 34.62 -4.71 11.35
N GLY A 396 34.46 -3.40 11.56
CA GLY A 396 34.59 -2.77 12.87
C GLY A 396 36.01 -2.35 13.26
N GLN A 397 37.02 -2.53 12.39
CA GLN A 397 38.36 -1.98 12.61
C GLN A 397 38.39 -0.47 12.29
N LEU A 398 37.72 0.33 13.13
CA LEU A 398 37.42 1.75 12.88
C LEU A 398 38.06 2.71 13.88
N ALA A 399 39.05 2.24 14.64
CA ALA A 399 39.83 3.12 15.51
C ALA A 399 40.44 4.30 14.70
N PRO A 400 40.61 5.50 15.29
CA PRO A 400 41.06 6.69 14.56
C PRO A 400 42.37 6.50 13.78
N GLU A 401 43.27 5.66 14.27
CA GLU A 401 44.52 5.30 13.61
C GLU A 401 44.25 4.54 12.30
N ARG A 402 43.37 3.53 12.36
CA ARG A 402 42.94 2.75 11.19
C ARG A 402 42.24 3.62 10.15
N LEU A 403 41.42 4.58 10.57
CA LEU A 403 40.77 5.53 9.65
C LEU A 403 41.80 6.32 8.83
N ARG A 404 42.90 6.78 9.46
CA ARG A 404 43.97 7.47 8.73
C ARG A 404 44.75 6.55 7.79
N GLU A 405 44.92 5.29 8.15
CA GLU A 405 45.55 4.28 7.29
C GLU A 405 44.70 3.99 6.06
N TYR A 406 43.37 3.88 6.20
CA TYR A 406 42.45 3.72 5.07
C TYR A 406 42.47 4.91 4.11
N ALA A 407 42.65 6.13 4.64
CA ALA A 407 42.83 7.31 3.80
C ALA A 407 44.11 7.19 2.95
N ALA A 408 45.20 6.67 3.54
CA ALA A 408 46.44 6.41 2.83
C ALA A 408 46.30 5.30 1.76
N GLU A 409 45.57 4.22 2.06
CA GLU A 409 45.26 3.14 1.11
C GLU A 409 44.52 3.66 -0.13
N LEU A 410 43.62 4.63 0.06
CA LEU A 410 42.91 5.31 -1.02
C LEU A 410 43.67 6.49 -1.64
N LYS A 411 44.95 6.66 -1.29
CA LYS A 411 45.84 7.70 -1.81
C LYS A 411 45.31 9.12 -1.61
N LEU A 412 44.62 9.36 -0.50
CA LEU A 412 44.20 10.68 -0.08
C LEU A 412 45.39 11.49 0.45
N ASP A 413 45.25 12.82 0.49
CA ASP A 413 46.14 13.66 1.28
C ASP A 413 45.89 13.37 2.76
N THR A 414 46.78 12.57 3.35
CA THR A 414 46.68 12.12 4.75
C THR A 414 46.86 13.25 5.75
N LYS A 415 47.57 14.33 5.38
CA LYS A 415 47.72 15.50 6.25
C LYS A 415 46.42 16.30 6.28
N ALA A 416 45.85 16.59 5.11
CA ALA A 416 44.56 17.28 5.02
C ALA A 416 43.43 16.46 5.65
N PHE A 417 43.43 15.15 5.42
CA PHE A 417 42.49 14.22 6.03
C PHE A 417 42.62 14.19 7.56
N GLY A 418 43.84 14.05 8.07
CA GLY A 418 44.13 14.05 9.50
C GLY A 418 43.65 15.32 10.18
N GLN A 419 43.94 16.49 9.59
CA GLN A 419 43.45 17.78 10.09
C GLN A 419 41.92 17.86 10.09
N CYS A 420 41.26 17.49 8.98
CA CYS A 420 39.80 17.47 8.90
C CYS A 420 39.17 16.62 10.02
N LEU A 421 39.78 15.46 10.28
CA LEU A 421 39.34 14.53 11.30
C LEU A 421 39.61 15.08 12.71
N ASP A 422 40.80 15.60 12.99
CA ASP A 422 41.18 16.15 14.30
C ASP A 422 40.34 17.38 14.67
N ASP A 423 40.04 18.24 13.71
CA ASP A 423 39.19 19.43 13.86
C ASP A 423 37.71 19.09 14.04
N ALA A 424 37.33 17.81 13.90
CA ALA A 424 35.95 17.33 13.93
C ALA A 424 35.03 18.12 12.98
N ARG A 425 35.56 18.48 11.80
CA ARG A 425 34.94 19.42 10.85
C ARG A 425 33.50 19.05 10.48
N PHE A 426 33.20 17.76 10.46
CA PHE A 426 31.91 17.21 10.07
C PHE A 426 31.00 16.80 11.22
N GLU A 427 31.42 16.98 12.48
CA GLU A 427 30.64 16.58 13.66
C GLU A 427 29.22 17.20 13.63
N LYS A 428 29.13 18.49 13.30
CA LYS A 428 27.84 19.19 13.20
C LYS A 428 26.91 18.54 12.18
N ARG A 429 27.43 18.20 10.99
CA ARG A 429 26.63 17.58 9.92
C ARG A 429 26.16 16.17 10.31
N VAL A 430 27.02 15.40 10.97
CA VAL A 430 26.65 14.08 11.52
C VAL A 430 25.51 14.22 12.55
N LYS A 431 25.60 15.20 13.46
CA LYS A 431 24.51 15.50 14.43
C LYS A 431 23.21 15.93 13.75
N GLU A 432 23.29 16.72 12.68
CA GLU A 432 22.12 17.10 11.87
C GLU A 432 21.46 15.88 11.22
N ASN A 433 22.23 14.96 10.64
CA ASN A 433 21.69 13.71 10.09
C ASN A 433 20.96 12.87 11.14
N ILE A 434 21.51 12.76 12.35
CA ILE A 434 20.84 12.06 13.46
C ILE A 434 19.51 12.74 13.81
N ALA A 435 19.47 14.07 13.86
CA ALA A 435 18.25 14.82 14.17
C ALA A 435 17.20 14.65 13.06
N GLU A 436 17.60 14.70 11.79
CA GLU A 436 16.73 14.47 10.64
C GLU A 436 16.17 13.05 10.63
N ALA A 437 16.98 12.05 10.94
CA ALA A 437 16.58 10.66 11.04
C ALA A 437 15.56 10.43 12.18
N ARG A 438 15.79 11.01 13.36
CA ARG A 438 14.82 10.97 14.48
C ARG A 438 13.49 11.61 14.08
N LYS A 439 13.54 12.75 13.40
CA LYS A 439 12.34 13.44 12.89
C LYS A 439 11.62 12.62 11.81
N ALA A 440 12.36 11.84 11.03
CA ALA A 440 11.84 10.94 10.01
C ALA A 440 11.28 9.63 10.59
N GLY A 441 11.41 9.38 11.90
CA GLY A 441 10.93 8.15 12.55
C GLY A 441 11.91 6.98 12.43
N VAL A 442 13.20 7.23 12.20
CA VAL A 442 14.23 6.17 12.16
C VAL A 442 14.49 5.65 13.57
N GLU A 443 14.08 4.40 13.84
CA GLU A 443 14.27 3.76 15.15
C GLU A 443 15.42 2.73 15.16
N ARG A 444 15.76 2.15 14.01
CA ARG A 444 16.77 1.10 13.87
C ARG A 444 17.45 1.18 12.50
N LEU A 445 18.58 0.50 12.35
CA LEU A 445 19.40 0.54 11.13
C LEU A 445 19.62 -0.85 10.51
N PRO A 446 19.91 -0.93 9.19
CA PRO A 446 19.79 0.18 8.23
C PRO A 446 18.33 0.58 8.04
N THR A 447 18.08 1.83 7.67
CA THR A 447 16.73 2.31 7.29
C THR A 447 16.83 3.08 5.99
N PHE A 448 15.83 2.88 5.13
CA PHE A 448 15.77 3.51 3.82
C PHE A 448 14.51 4.37 3.71
N VAL A 449 14.60 5.51 3.04
CA VAL A 449 13.42 6.26 2.59
C VAL A 449 13.41 6.28 1.07
N ILE A 450 12.47 5.56 0.47
CA ILE A 450 12.36 5.39 -0.99
C ILE A 450 11.06 6.03 -1.46
N GLY A 451 11.14 7.12 -2.23
CA GLY A 451 9.93 7.87 -2.64
C GLY A 451 9.11 8.41 -1.45
N GLY A 452 9.74 8.53 -0.28
CA GLY A 452 9.10 8.91 0.99
C GLY A 452 8.57 7.74 1.82
N LYS A 453 8.55 6.51 1.32
CA LYS A 453 8.25 5.31 2.13
C LYS A 453 9.43 4.99 3.06
N LEU A 454 9.20 4.95 4.37
CA LEU A 454 10.19 4.60 5.38
C LEU A 454 10.23 3.07 5.57
N ILE A 455 11.35 2.47 5.21
CA ILE A 455 11.55 1.02 5.17
C ILE A 455 12.69 0.64 6.10
N THR A 456 12.38 -0.25 7.03
CA THR A 456 13.28 -0.52 8.15
C THR A 456 13.92 -1.90 8.06
N GLY A 457 15.23 -1.96 8.22
CA GLY A 457 16.02 -3.18 8.23
C GLY A 457 16.59 -3.57 6.86
N LYS A 458 17.23 -4.74 6.83
CA LYS A 458 17.85 -5.28 5.60
C LYS A 458 16.79 -5.71 4.59
N LEU A 459 17.06 -5.45 3.32
CA LEU A 459 16.24 -5.90 2.19
C LEU A 459 17.05 -6.83 1.29
N SER A 460 16.35 -7.64 0.50
CA SER A 460 16.96 -8.35 -0.63
C SER A 460 17.06 -7.42 -1.84
N VAL A 461 17.88 -7.78 -2.84
CA VAL A 461 18.01 -7.03 -4.10
C VAL A 461 16.63 -6.90 -4.78
N GLU A 462 15.87 -7.99 -4.83
CA GLU A 462 14.56 -8.04 -5.49
C GLU A 462 13.55 -7.12 -4.81
N ARG A 463 13.56 -7.07 -3.46
CA ARG A 463 12.65 -6.16 -2.73
C ARG A 463 13.04 -4.71 -2.95
N PHE A 464 14.33 -4.39 -2.95
CA PHE A 464 14.81 -3.05 -3.29
C PHE A 464 14.35 -2.63 -4.69
N GLN A 465 14.56 -3.50 -5.68
CA GLN A 465 14.17 -3.23 -7.06
C GLN A 465 12.66 -3.01 -7.17
N GLY A 466 11.85 -3.88 -6.57
CA GLY A 466 10.39 -3.72 -6.57
C GLY A 466 9.92 -2.39 -6.00
N LEU A 467 10.50 -1.96 -4.86
CA LEU A 467 10.17 -0.68 -4.23
C LEU A 467 10.60 0.53 -5.08
N ILE A 468 11.80 0.49 -5.65
CA ILE A 468 12.31 1.58 -6.48
C ILE A 468 11.54 1.67 -7.79
N ASP A 469 11.31 0.55 -8.47
CA ASP A 469 10.59 0.51 -9.74
C ASP A 469 9.13 0.96 -9.59
N GLU A 470 8.47 0.65 -8.46
CA GLU A 470 7.14 1.16 -8.14
C GLU A 470 7.14 2.70 -8.06
N GLU A 471 8.08 3.29 -7.32
CA GLU A 471 8.16 4.75 -7.20
C GLU A 471 8.57 5.43 -8.51
N LEU A 472 9.44 4.80 -9.31
CA LEU A 472 9.80 5.31 -10.63
C LEU A 472 8.60 5.33 -11.57
N LYS A 473 7.75 4.29 -11.55
CA LYS A 473 6.50 4.25 -12.33
C LYS A 473 5.52 5.32 -11.87
N ARG A 474 5.34 5.48 -10.55
CA ARG A 474 4.47 6.51 -9.98
C ARG A 474 4.92 7.92 -10.39
N ALA A 475 6.23 8.18 -10.35
CA ALA A 475 6.78 9.48 -10.75
C ALA A 475 6.58 9.79 -12.25
N GLN A 476 6.38 8.77 -13.09
CA GLN A 476 6.07 8.91 -14.52
C GLN A 476 4.56 9.02 -14.81
N GLY A 477 3.71 9.10 -13.78
CA GLY A 477 2.25 9.13 -13.93
C GLY A 477 1.61 7.75 -14.11
N GLY A 478 2.33 6.67 -13.80
CA GLY A 478 1.75 5.33 -13.66
C GLY A 478 0.86 5.22 -12.41
N PRO A 479 -0.10 4.28 -12.41
CA PRO A 479 -1.01 4.06 -11.26
C PRO A 479 -0.27 3.65 -9.99
#